data_AF-S3XVA6-F1
#
_entry.id   AF-S3XVA6-F1
#
_cell.length_a   1.000
_cell.length_b   1.000
_cell.length_c   1.000
_cell.angle_alpha   90.00
_cell.angle_beta   90.00
_cell.angle_gamma   90.00
#
_symmetry.space_group_name_H-M   'P 1'
#
loop_
_entity.id
_entity.type
_entity.pdbx_description
1 polymer ?
#
loop_
_entity_poly.entity_id
_entity_poly.type
_entity_poly.pdbx_seq_one_letter_code
_entity_poly.pdbx_strand_id
1 'polypeptide(L)'
;MLIDTVRTLVGATSDQLADDTIVALANVLGVDLDSTDLQATLRVAVLAAETLAANATRMVGVTQVEDITVAWDKQADAWLKVAERLRARLDDLTVADDDGGPFVVEFRHHTRSNEAVERGFNSF
;
A
#
# COMPACT_ATOMS: atom_id res chain seq x y z
N MET A 1 -6.18 -14.29 -1.11
CA MET A 1 -4.91 -14.73 -1.75
C MET A 1 -3.93 -13.57 -1.71
N LEU A 2 -2.60 -13.77 -1.94
CA LEU A 2 -1.61 -12.66 -1.91
C LEU A 2 -2.06 -11.48 -2.78
N ILE A 3 -2.64 -11.78 -3.94
CA ILE A 3 -3.21 -10.80 -4.89
C ILE A 3 -4.21 -9.84 -4.21
N ASP A 4 -5.19 -10.38 -3.48
CA ASP A 4 -6.20 -9.56 -2.78
C ASP A 4 -5.57 -8.71 -1.69
N THR A 5 -4.59 -9.28 -0.98
CA THR A 5 -3.87 -8.59 0.09
C THR A 5 -3.02 -7.45 -0.47
N VAL A 6 -2.33 -7.66 -1.59
CA VAL A 6 -1.58 -6.60 -2.29
C VAL A 6 -2.52 -5.45 -2.65
N ARG A 7 -3.66 -5.73 -3.29
CA ARG A 7 -4.65 -4.68 -3.63
C ARG A 7 -5.14 -3.92 -2.42
N THR A 8 -5.43 -4.63 -1.33
CA THR A 8 -5.88 -4.04 -0.08
C THR A 8 -4.81 -3.11 0.51
N LEU A 9 -3.55 -3.54 0.52
CA LEU A 9 -2.42 -2.78 1.05
C LEU A 9 -2.14 -1.52 0.24
N VAL A 10 -2.22 -1.62 -1.09
CA VAL A 10 -2.05 -0.44 -1.94
C VAL A 10 -3.32 0.39 -2.05
N GLY A 11 -4.50 -0.11 -1.68
CA GLY A 11 -5.76 0.62 -1.84
C GLY A 11 -6.25 0.71 -3.29
N ALA A 12 -5.84 -0.23 -4.15
CA ALA A 12 -6.17 -0.23 -5.57
C ALA A 12 -7.35 -1.17 -5.87
N THR A 13 -8.17 -0.80 -6.86
CA THR A 13 -9.20 -1.70 -7.41
C THR A 13 -8.61 -2.68 -8.42
N SER A 14 -9.38 -3.72 -8.78
CA SER A 14 -9.01 -4.68 -9.83
C SER A 14 -8.70 -4.02 -11.18
N ASP A 15 -9.41 -2.93 -11.49
CA ASP A 15 -9.26 -2.21 -12.77
C ASP A 15 -8.00 -1.35 -12.79
N GLN A 16 -7.57 -0.87 -11.62
CA GLN A 16 -6.34 -0.08 -11.47
C GLN A 16 -5.11 -0.99 -11.43
N LEU A 17 -5.22 -2.16 -10.78
CA LEU A 17 -4.15 -3.13 -10.66
C LEU A 17 -4.67 -4.54 -10.96
N ALA A 18 -4.52 -4.96 -12.21
CA ALA A 18 -4.94 -6.28 -12.70
C ALA A 18 -4.14 -7.43 -12.06
N ASP A 19 -4.74 -8.63 -12.00
CA ASP A 19 -4.11 -9.83 -11.42
C ASP A 19 -2.78 -10.14 -12.11
N ASP A 20 -2.77 -10.12 -13.45
CA ASP A 20 -1.59 -10.40 -14.27
C ASP A 20 -0.42 -9.46 -13.95
N THR A 21 -0.71 -8.21 -13.59
CA THR A 21 0.32 -7.26 -13.15
C THR A 21 0.91 -7.70 -11.82
N ILE A 22 0.07 -8.07 -10.84
CA ILE A 22 0.55 -8.56 -9.54
C ILE A 22 1.37 -9.85 -9.70
N VAL A 23 0.92 -10.75 -10.59
CA VAL A 23 1.66 -11.98 -10.93
C VAL A 23 3.02 -11.66 -11.53
N ALA A 24 3.08 -10.73 -12.49
CA ALA A 24 4.33 -10.29 -13.08
C ALA A 24 5.27 -9.66 -12.05
N LEU A 25 4.75 -8.84 -11.13
CA LEU A 25 5.52 -8.22 -10.06
C LEU A 25 6.08 -9.27 -9.09
N ALA A 26 5.29 -10.27 -8.71
CA ALA A 26 5.76 -11.37 -7.87
C ALA A 26 6.87 -12.18 -8.56
N ASN A 27 6.72 -12.48 -9.85
CA ASN A 27 7.75 -13.16 -10.65
C ASN A 27 9.07 -12.37 -10.71
N VAL A 28 9.01 -11.05 -10.88
CA VAL A 28 10.19 -10.17 -10.87
C VAL A 28 10.92 -10.25 -9.52
N LEU A 29 10.18 -10.40 -8.43
CA LEU A 29 10.73 -10.48 -7.07
C LEU A 29 11.05 -11.91 -6.63
N GLY A 30 10.78 -12.93 -7.46
CA GLY A 30 10.93 -14.34 -7.10
C GLY A 30 10.02 -14.76 -5.93
N VAL A 31 8.88 -14.10 -5.76
CA VAL A 31 7.91 -14.35 -4.68
C VAL A 31 6.89 -15.38 -5.12
N ASP A 32 6.67 -16.39 -4.28
CA ASP A 32 5.58 -17.34 -4.45
C ASP A 32 4.23 -16.69 -4.10
N LEU A 33 3.27 -16.75 -5.03
CA LEU A 33 1.93 -16.18 -4.90
C LEU A 33 1.01 -17.00 -3.99
N ASP A 34 1.35 -18.27 -3.77
CA ASP A 34 0.65 -19.15 -2.82
C ASP A 34 1.15 -18.96 -1.39
N SER A 35 2.19 -18.14 -1.20
CA SER A 35 2.74 -17.80 0.11
C SER A 35 1.79 -16.91 0.92
N THR A 36 1.70 -17.19 2.22
CA THR A 36 1.04 -16.33 3.21
C THR A 36 2.02 -15.41 3.95
N ASP A 37 3.28 -15.35 3.51
CA ASP A 37 4.31 -14.52 4.11
C ASP A 37 4.01 -13.03 3.90
N LEU A 38 3.98 -12.29 5.03
CA LEU A 38 3.73 -10.86 5.06
C LEU A 38 4.87 -10.06 4.39
N GLN A 39 6.14 -10.46 4.56
CA GLN A 39 7.26 -9.78 3.92
C GLN A 39 7.18 -9.91 2.40
N ALA A 40 6.91 -11.12 1.91
CA ALA A 40 6.71 -11.37 0.48
C ALA A 40 5.55 -10.55 -0.08
N THR A 41 4.44 -10.50 0.65
CA THR A 41 3.25 -9.71 0.30
C THR A 41 3.57 -8.20 0.24
N LEU A 42 4.30 -7.67 1.23
CA LEU A 42 4.68 -6.26 1.28
C LEU A 42 5.64 -5.87 0.15
N ARG A 43 6.59 -6.73 -0.21
CA ARG A 43 7.53 -6.50 -1.33
C ARG A 43 6.78 -6.34 -2.65
N VAL A 44 5.80 -7.20 -2.92
CA VAL A 44 4.95 -7.09 -4.12
C VAL A 44 4.10 -5.81 -4.07
N ALA A 45 3.55 -5.47 -2.90
CA ALA A 45 2.74 -4.26 -2.73
C ALA A 45 3.53 -2.95 -2.95
N VAL A 46 4.78 -2.88 -2.50
CA VAL A 46 5.66 -1.71 -2.77
C VAL A 46 5.84 -1.50 -4.27
N LEU A 47 6.21 -2.55 -5.01
CA LEU A 47 6.45 -2.44 -6.46
C LEU A 47 5.15 -2.15 -7.23
N ALA A 48 4.01 -2.65 -6.75
CA ALA A 48 2.70 -2.33 -7.30
C ALA A 48 2.35 -0.84 -7.14
N ALA A 49 2.58 -0.26 -5.96
CA ALA A 49 2.35 1.17 -5.73
C ALA A 49 3.29 2.05 -6.59
N GLU A 50 4.57 1.67 -6.71
CA GLU A 50 5.52 2.35 -7.61
C GLU A 50 5.08 2.28 -9.08
N THR A 51 4.55 1.13 -9.51
CA THR A 51 4.02 0.94 -10.88
C THR A 51 2.81 1.84 -11.15
N LEU A 52 1.89 1.95 -10.19
CA LEU A 52 0.72 2.83 -10.29
C LEU A 52 1.13 4.31 -10.38
N ALA A 53 2.11 4.73 -9.57
CA ALA A 53 2.65 6.07 -9.63
C ALA A 53 3.27 6.37 -11.01
N ALA A 54 4.11 5.47 -11.53
CA ALA A 54 4.75 5.65 -12.83
C ALA A 54 3.74 5.74 -13.99
N ASN A 55 2.66 4.96 -13.92
CA ASN A 55 1.59 5.04 -14.92
C ASN A 55 0.85 6.38 -14.87
N ALA A 56 0.51 6.88 -13.68
CA ALA A 56 -0.09 8.20 -13.51
C ALA A 56 0.82 9.32 -14.05
N THR A 57 2.12 9.28 -13.74
CA THR A 57 3.11 10.24 -14.28
C THR A 57 3.22 10.15 -15.81
N ARG A 58 3.13 8.96 -16.41
CA ARG A 58 3.12 8.84 -17.87
C ARG A 58 1.87 9.50 -18.48
N MET A 59 0.72 9.39 -17.82
CA MET A 59 -0.52 10.04 -18.27
C MET A 59 -0.44 11.57 -18.20
N VAL A 60 0.25 12.15 -17.19
CA VAL A 60 0.60 13.57 -17.15
C VAL A 60 1.38 13.97 -18.41
N GLY A 61 2.37 13.17 -18.83
CA GLY A 61 3.20 13.46 -20.01
C GLY A 61 2.46 13.37 -21.35
N VAL A 62 1.33 12.64 -21.42
CA VAL A 62 0.54 12.46 -22.64
C VAL A 62 -0.62 13.47 -22.73
N THR A 63 -1.11 13.98 -21.59
CA THR A 63 -2.31 14.82 -21.54
C THR A 63 -1.96 16.30 -21.36
N GLN A 64 -2.38 17.16 -22.28
CA GLN A 64 -2.13 18.62 -22.23
C GLN A 64 -3.27 19.45 -21.60
N VAL A 65 -4.27 18.80 -21.00
CA VAL A 65 -5.39 19.49 -20.36
C VAL A 65 -5.08 19.69 -18.88
N GLU A 66 -4.92 20.94 -18.46
CA GLU A 66 -4.45 21.34 -17.12
C GLU A 66 -5.17 20.63 -15.97
N ASP A 67 -6.51 20.60 -15.99
CA ASP A 67 -7.32 19.94 -14.95
C ASP A 67 -7.04 18.43 -14.84
N ILE A 68 -6.83 17.77 -15.99
CA ILE A 68 -6.54 16.34 -16.05
C ILE A 68 -5.10 16.07 -15.59
N THR A 69 -4.16 16.90 -16.02
CA THR A 69 -2.76 16.86 -15.61
C THR A 69 -2.62 16.99 -14.09
N VAL A 70 -3.32 17.96 -13.47
CA VAL A 70 -3.33 18.14 -12.00
C VAL A 70 -3.92 16.93 -11.27
N ALA A 71 -4.96 16.29 -11.82
CA ALA A 71 -5.57 15.11 -11.23
C ALA A 71 -4.61 13.91 -11.21
N TRP A 72 -3.91 13.66 -12.32
CA TRP A 72 -2.94 12.57 -12.41
C TRP A 72 -1.69 12.80 -11.57
N ASP A 73 -1.22 14.05 -11.47
CA ASP A 73 -0.09 14.40 -10.62
C ASP A 73 -0.39 14.08 -9.14
N LYS A 74 -1.57 14.48 -8.66
CA LYS A 74 -2.03 14.12 -7.30
C LYS A 74 -2.14 12.61 -7.06
N GLN A 75 -2.55 11.85 -8.08
CA GLN A 75 -2.62 10.39 -7.97
C GLN A 75 -1.23 9.75 -7.92
N ALA A 76 -0.29 10.21 -8.75
CA ALA A 76 1.09 9.76 -8.71
C ALA A 76 1.70 9.99 -7.31
N ASP A 77 1.50 11.19 -6.77
CA ASP A 77 1.97 11.59 -5.45
C ASP A 77 1.36 10.75 -4.31
N ALA A 78 0.07 10.40 -4.44
CA ALA A 78 -0.60 9.54 -3.48
C ALA A 78 -0.02 8.12 -3.48
N TRP A 79 0.23 7.54 -4.66
CA TRP A 79 0.79 6.19 -4.77
C TRP A 79 2.25 6.11 -4.30
N LEU A 80 3.05 7.14 -4.52
CA LEU A 80 4.40 7.22 -3.96
C LEU A 80 4.39 7.20 -2.43
N LYS A 81 3.51 7.99 -1.79
CA LYS A 81 3.35 7.98 -0.33
C LYS A 81 2.90 6.64 0.22
N VAL A 82 2.08 5.89 -0.52
CA VAL A 82 1.70 4.52 -0.17
C VAL A 82 2.92 3.60 -0.24
N ALA A 83 3.70 3.65 -1.32
CA ALA A 83 4.94 2.87 -1.47
C ALA A 83 5.93 3.13 -0.33
N GLU A 84 6.15 4.39 0.04
CA GLU A 84 7.04 4.79 1.14
C GLU A 84 6.59 4.20 2.48
N ARG A 85 5.29 4.25 2.80
CA ARG A 85 4.72 3.67 4.02
C ARG A 85 4.88 2.15 4.07
N LEU A 86 4.65 1.49 2.94
CA LEU A 86 4.81 0.04 2.84
C LEU A 86 6.28 -0.36 2.95
N ARG A 87 7.21 0.42 2.38
CA ARG A 87 8.65 0.18 2.49
C ARG A 87 9.14 0.34 3.93
N ALA A 88 8.73 1.40 4.63
CA ALA A 88 9.03 1.56 6.06
C ALA A 88 8.53 0.36 6.89
N ARG A 89 7.33 -0.16 6.58
CA ARG A 89 6.79 -1.34 7.26
C ARG A 89 7.58 -2.62 6.95
N LEU A 90 8.06 -2.78 5.72
CA LEU A 90 8.91 -3.90 5.33
C LEU A 90 10.25 -3.84 6.07
N ASP A 91 10.85 -2.65 6.17
CA ASP A 91 12.13 -2.46 6.87
C ASP A 91 11.99 -2.80 8.36
N ASP A 92 10.92 -2.33 9.02
CA ASP A 92 10.61 -2.69 10.42
C ASP A 92 10.52 -4.21 10.63
N LEU A 93 9.88 -4.92 9.69
CA LEU A 93 9.73 -6.38 9.75
C LEU A 93 11.03 -7.14 9.46
N THR A 94 11.94 -6.52 8.71
CA THR A 94 13.24 -7.12 8.42
C THR A 94 14.15 -7.01 9.64
N VAL A 95 14.11 -5.86 10.35
CA VAL A 95 14.83 -5.67 11.62
C VAL A 95 14.28 -6.58 12.73
N ALA A 96 12.97 -6.82 12.73
CA ALA A 96 12.28 -7.73 13.64
C ALA A 96 12.76 -9.19 13.57
N ASP A 97 13.12 -9.65 12.36
CA ASP A 97 13.56 -11.04 12.13
C ASP A 97 15.01 -11.27 12.58
N ASP A 98 15.83 -10.22 12.59
CA ASP A 98 17.24 -10.29 13.02
C ASP A 98 17.40 -10.33 14.56
N ASP A 99 16.45 -9.78 15.31
CA ASP A 99 16.41 -9.78 16.78
C ASP A 99 15.27 -10.70 17.26
N GLY A 100 15.52 -12.01 17.37
CA GLY A 100 14.54 -13.07 17.71
C GLY A 100 13.73 -12.90 19.01
N GLY A 101 12.82 -11.92 19.06
CA GLY A 101 11.90 -11.63 20.14
C GLY A 101 10.45 -11.60 19.65
N PRO A 102 9.47 -12.03 20.47
CA PRO A 102 8.09 -12.16 20.04
C PRO A 102 7.46 -10.78 19.77
N PHE A 103 7.05 -10.55 18.52
CA PHE A 103 6.30 -9.36 18.13
C PHE A 103 4.84 -9.45 18.58
N VAL A 104 4.47 -8.59 19.53
CA VAL A 104 3.06 -8.29 19.84
C VAL A 104 2.58 -7.23 18.85
N VAL A 105 1.66 -7.61 17.96
CA VAL A 105 1.03 -6.69 17.01
C VAL A 105 -0.16 -6.01 17.70
N GLU A 106 0.02 -4.79 18.20
CA GLU A 106 -1.11 -3.91 18.55
C GLU A 106 -1.56 -3.14 17.30
N PHE A 107 -2.71 -3.53 16.74
CA PHE A 107 -3.40 -2.73 15.72
C PHE A 107 -4.04 -1.50 16.38
N ARG A 108 -3.31 -0.38 16.46
CA ARG A 108 -3.96 0.93 16.68
C ARG A 108 -4.63 1.38 15.39
N HIS A 109 -5.91 1.04 15.24
CA HIS A 109 -6.80 1.73 14.32
C HIS A 109 -6.87 3.21 14.69
N HIS A 110 -6.07 4.05 14.03
CA HIS A 110 -6.13 5.50 14.18
C HIS A 110 -7.19 6.07 13.24
N THR A 111 -8.46 5.73 13.48
CA THR A 111 -9.58 6.50 12.97
C THR A 111 -9.77 7.70 13.89
N ARG A 112 -9.53 8.91 13.38
CA ARG A 112 -10.00 10.18 13.99
C ARG A 112 -11.53 10.13 14.16
N SER A 113 -12.01 9.52 15.23
CA SER A 113 -13.42 9.50 15.61
C SER A 113 -13.62 9.05 17.08
N ASN A 114 -12.71 9.38 18.00
CA ASN A 114 -12.91 9.09 19.44
C ASN A 114 -13.08 10.34 20.34
N GLU A 115 -12.80 11.56 19.87
CA GLU A 115 -13.08 12.76 20.67
C GLU A 115 -14.59 13.05 20.83
N ALA A 116 -15.45 12.43 20.03
CA ALA A 116 -16.91 12.53 20.16
C ALA A 116 -17.52 11.47 21.10
N VAL A 117 -16.81 10.38 21.41
CA VAL A 117 -17.33 9.29 22.24
C VAL A 117 -17.02 9.53 23.72
N GLU A 118 -15.89 10.16 24.05
CA GLU A 118 -15.50 10.40 25.46
C GLU A 118 -16.20 11.61 26.12
N ARG A 119 -16.78 12.56 25.35
CA ARG A 119 -17.57 13.66 25.93
C ARG A 119 -19.04 13.32 26.20
N GLY A 120 -19.55 12.22 25.65
CA GLY A 120 -20.96 11.82 25.81
C GLY A 120 -21.26 10.96 27.05
N PHE A 121 -20.24 10.47 27.76
CA PHE A 121 -20.40 9.54 28.88
C PHE A 121 -20.19 10.14 30.28
N ASN A 122 -19.82 11.42 30.39
CA ASN A 122 -19.66 12.12 31.68
C ASN A 122 -20.84 13.05 32.04
N SER A 123 -22.02 12.81 31.47
CA SER A 123 -23.27 13.45 31.93
C SER A 123 -24.37 12.41 32.14
N PHE A 124 -24.22 11.59 33.17
CA PHE A 124 -25.30 10.95 33.91
C PHE A 124 -24.94 10.90 35.39
#